data_AF-A4WHS1-F1
#
_entry.id   AF-A4WHS1-F1
#
_cell.length_a   1.000
_cell.length_b   1.000
_cell.length_c   1.000
_cell.angle_alpha   90.00
_cell.angle_beta   90.00
_cell.angle_gamma   90.00
#
_symmetry.space_group_name_H-M   'P 1'
#
loop_
_entity.id
_entity.type
_entity.pdbx_description
1 polymer ?
#
loop_
_entity_poly.entity_id
_entity_poly.type
_entity_poly.pdbx_seq_one_letter_code
_entity_poly.pdbx_strand_id
1 'polypeptide(L)'
;MLSLDGVESIGVVSAWMLEPDLGALLLGLRERGYATARVRPRSAGGYEIMFLEPGVIAIKGLTYILYNPERRILAVEGSRAEDVLATLNEVEEILRGVGSKPERGVLFYELQAKAKASGGRAALKKTVETEDLLGFNLLAVPTSLVSADGNPNSTQWFHLEVRPLWSSWPDERVRYEVILVYRDRKDKLMETLKRLGDLLKEILNRINTVLEK
;
A
#
# COMPACT_ATOMS: atom_id res chain seq x y z
N MET A 1 5.32 -24.55 4.89
CA MET A 1 5.48 -23.53 3.83
C MET A 1 4.28 -22.60 3.80
N LEU A 2 4.49 -21.28 3.83
CA LEU A 2 3.46 -20.27 3.60
C LEU A 2 3.07 -20.22 2.13
N SER A 3 1.77 -20.20 1.83
CA SER A 3 1.21 -20.01 0.49
C SER A 3 0.35 -18.75 0.44
N LEU A 4 0.47 -17.97 -0.63
CA LEU A 4 -0.41 -16.82 -0.87
C LEU A 4 -1.82 -17.31 -1.20
N ASP A 5 -2.82 -16.84 -0.45
CA ASP A 5 -4.23 -17.14 -0.69
C ASP A 5 -4.87 -16.14 -1.66
N GLY A 6 -4.44 -14.87 -1.61
CA GLY A 6 -4.91 -13.83 -2.52
C GLY A 6 -4.51 -12.41 -2.07
N VAL A 7 -4.54 -11.47 -3.01
CA VAL A 7 -4.37 -10.03 -2.73
C VAL A 7 -5.74 -9.44 -2.39
N GLU A 8 -5.85 -8.76 -1.26
CA GLU A 8 -7.11 -8.17 -0.78
C GLU A 8 -7.27 -6.73 -1.24
N SER A 9 -6.22 -5.92 -1.07
CA SER A 9 -6.23 -4.52 -1.45
C SER A 9 -4.88 -4.09 -1.98
N ILE A 10 -4.94 -3.10 -2.87
CA ILE A 10 -3.81 -2.52 -3.56
C ILE A 10 -4.02 -1.01 -3.56
N GLY A 11 -2.99 -0.27 -3.17
CA GLY A 11 -2.95 1.19 -3.17
C GLY A 11 -1.72 1.68 -3.91
N VAL A 12 -1.89 2.68 -4.77
CA VAL A 12 -0.76 3.49 -5.26
C VAL A 12 -0.90 4.89 -4.69
N VAL A 13 0.10 5.26 -3.91
CA VAL A 13 0.20 6.54 -3.23
C VAL A 13 1.17 7.44 -4.00
N SER A 14 0.81 8.72 -4.14
CA SER A 14 1.65 9.77 -4.69
C SER A 14 1.73 10.92 -3.69
N ALA A 15 2.95 11.27 -3.28
CA ALA A 15 3.21 12.38 -2.35
C ALA A 15 3.66 13.63 -3.14
N TRP A 16 2.99 14.76 -2.95
CA TRP A 16 3.16 15.96 -3.78
C TRP A 16 3.93 17.07 -3.06
N MET A 17 4.78 17.79 -3.79
CA MET A 17 5.53 18.96 -3.31
C MET A 17 4.63 20.17 -3.06
N LEU A 18 3.60 20.33 -3.88
CA LEU A 18 2.60 21.37 -3.79
C LEU A 18 1.23 20.72 -3.79
N GLU A 19 0.24 21.41 -3.22
CA GLU A 19 -1.13 20.91 -3.24
C GLU A 19 -1.63 20.80 -4.69
N PRO A 20 -2.12 19.63 -5.13
CA PRO A 20 -2.72 19.49 -6.46
C PRO A 20 -4.02 20.31 -6.56
N ASP A 21 -4.40 20.75 -7.75
CA ASP A 21 -5.68 21.44 -7.96
C ASP A 21 -6.85 20.44 -7.82
N LEU A 22 -7.32 20.29 -6.58
CA LEU A 22 -8.40 19.37 -6.24
C LEU A 22 -9.73 19.77 -6.87
N GLY A 23 -9.97 21.07 -7.07
CA GLY A 23 -11.19 21.55 -7.69
C GLY A 23 -11.30 21.05 -9.13
N ALA A 24 -10.23 21.25 -9.89
CA ALA A 24 -10.18 20.82 -11.28
C ALA A 24 -10.09 19.29 -11.40
N LEU A 25 -9.35 18.61 -10.50
CA LEU A 25 -9.30 17.15 -10.43
C LEU A 25 -10.70 16.55 -10.23
N LEU A 26 -11.46 17.03 -9.24
CA LEU A 26 -12.78 16.49 -8.94
C LEU A 26 -13.80 16.79 -10.03
N LEU A 27 -13.67 17.94 -10.71
CA LEU A 27 -14.51 18.23 -11.88
C LEU A 27 -14.23 17.22 -13.01
N GLY A 28 -12.95 17.02 -13.37
CA GLY A 28 -12.58 16.08 -14.42
C GLY A 28 -12.93 14.62 -14.08
N LEU A 29 -12.81 14.21 -12.81
CA LEU A 29 -13.26 12.89 -12.36
C LEU A 29 -14.78 12.75 -12.48
N ARG A 30 -15.56 13.77 -12.13
CA ARG A 30 -17.02 13.74 -12.28
C ARG A 30 -17.44 13.56 -13.73
N GLU A 31 -16.78 14.25 -14.66
CA GLU A 31 -17.02 14.11 -16.11
C GLU A 31 -16.72 12.68 -16.61
N ARG A 32 -15.80 11.96 -15.96
CA ARG A 32 -15.48 10.54 -16.22
C ARG A 32 -16.38 9.56 -15.45
N GLY A 33 -17.45 10.05 -14.82
CA GLY A 33 -18.47 9.23 -14.16
C GLY A 33 -18.14 8.80 -12.73
N TYR A 34 -17.19 9.46 -12.06
CA TYR A 34 -16.91 9.21 -10.64
C TYR A 34 -17.96 9.90 -9.75
N ALA A 35 -18.31 9.25 -8.64
CA ALA A 35 -18.91 9.96 -7.52
C ALA A 35 -17.82 10.75 -6.81
N THR A 36 -17.99 12.07 -6.63
CA THR A 36 -16.93 12.96 -6.13
C THR A 36 -17.36 13.68 -4.87
N ALA A 37 -16.43 13.86 -3.94
CA ALA A 37 -16.53 14.77 -2.82
C ALA A 37 -16.81 16.21 -3.29
N ARG A 38 -17.33 17.03 -2.38
CA ARG A 38 -17.52 18.46 -2.62
C ARG A 38 -16.35 19.22 -2.01
N VAL A 39 -15.81 20.18 -2.76
CA VAL A 39 -14.75 21.07 -2.31
C VAL A 39 -15.23 22.51 -2.28
N ARG A 40 -14.82 23.24 -1.25
CA ARG A 40 -15.05 24.69 -1.10
C ARG A 40 -13.71 25.39 -0.88
N PRO A 41 -13.39 26.45 -1.62
CA PRO A 41 -12.18 27.24 -1.36
C PRO A 41 -12.23 27.86 0.04
N ARG A 42 -11.10 27.89 0.76
CA ARG A 42 -10.97 28.63 2.02
C ARG A 42 -10.41 30.02 1.78
N SER A 43 -10.85 31.00 2.58
CA SER A 43 -10.46 32.41 2.47
C SER A 43 -8.96 32.67 2.64
N ALA A 44 -8.22 31.75 3.28
CA ALA A 44 -6.78 31.84 3.52
C ALA A 44 -5.93 30.98 2.55
N GLY A 45 -6.55 30.43 1.50
CA GLY A 45 -5.93 29.45 0.61
C GLY A 45 -6.24 28.00 1.02
N GLY A 46 -6.14 27.08 0.06
CA GLY A 46 -6.49 25.67 0.22
C GLY A 46 -7.99 25.37 0.10
N TYR A 47 -8.36 24.11 0.36
CA TYR A 47 -9.73 23.61 0.21
C TYR A 47 -10.30 23.05 1.51
N GLU A 48 -11.57 23.33 1.78
CA GLU A 48 -12.41 22.53 2.66
C GLU A 48 -13.03 21.40 1.85
N ILE A 49 -12.84 20.16 2.32
CA ILE A 49 -13.26 18.94 1.59
C ILE A 49 -14.34 18.24 2.41
N MET A 50 -15.52 18.07 1.82
CA MET A 50 -16.57 17.21 2.33
C MET A 50 -16.36 15.82 1.74
N PHE A 51 -15.53 15.02 2.40
CA PHE A 51 -15.21 13.66 1.98
C PHE A 51 -16.46 12.77 1.93
N LEU A 52 -16.45 11.78 1.03
CA LEU A 52 -17.52 10.78 0.91
C LEU A 52 -17.47 9.78 2.07
N GLU A 53 -16.25 9.40 2.44
CA GLU A 53 -15.85 8.58 3.59
C GLU A 53 -14.50 9.15 4.08
N PRO A 54 -13.99 8.83 5.29
CA PRO A 54 -12.74 9.40 5.80
C PRO A 54 -11.58 9.35 4.78
N GLY A 55 -11.17 10.52 4.29
CA GLY A 55 -10.10 10.66 3.28
C GLY A 55 -10.51 10.41 1.83
N VAL A 56 -11.69 9.85 1.55
CA VAL A 56 -12.14 9.50 0.18
C VAL A 56 -12.72 10.71 -0.54
N ILE A 57 -12.09 11.10 -1.65
CA ILE A 57 -12.50 12.25 -2.48
C ILE A 57 -13.21 11.85 -3.77
N ALA A 58 -13.04 10.62 -4.26
CA ALA A 58 -13.82 10.12 -5.39
C ALA A 58 -13.90 8.59 -5.40
N ILE A 59 -14.96 8.04 -5.99
CA ILE A 59 -15.22 6.59 -6.06
C ILE A 59 -15.76 6.24 -7.45
N LYS A 60 -15.30 5.11 -8.01
CA LYS A 60 -15.86 4.46 -9.20
C LYS A 60 -15.75 2.94 -9.08
N GLY A 61 -16.90 2.27 -9.01
CA GLY A 61 -16.94 0.83 -8.74
C GLY A 61 -16.32 0.49 -7.39
N LEU A 62 -15.31 -0.39 -7.38
CA LEU A 62 -14.54 -0.79 -6.18
C LEU A 62 -13.19 -0.07 -6.07
N THR A 63 -13.02 1.05 -6.78
CA THR A 63 -11.79 1.86 -6.76
C THR A 63 -12.08 3.21 -6.12
N TYR A 64 -11.19 3.62 -5.22
CA TYR A 64 -11.28 4.79 -4.37
C TYR A 64 -10.09 5.71 -4.65
N ILE A 65 -10.35 7.00 -4.69
CA ILE A 65 -9.31 8.03 -4.71
C ILE A 65 -9.37 8.75 -3.38
N LEU A 66 -8.28 8.68 -2.63
CA LEU A 66 -8.13 9.28 -1.32
C LEU A 66 -7.20 10.48 -1.38
N TYR A 67 -7.45 11.45 -0.51
CA TYR A 67 -6.59 12.60 -0.32
C TYR A 67 -6.35 12.90 1.15
N ASN A 68 -5.09 13.04 1.51
CA ASN A 68 -4.66 13.55 2.81
C ASN A 68 -4.05 14.95 2.63
N PRO A 69 -4.75 16.03 3.05
CA PRO A 69 -4.26 17.40 2.89
C PRO A 69 -3.00 17.69 3.71
N GLU A 70 -2.89 17.14 4.93
CA GLU A 70 -1.75 17.39 5.83
C GLU A 70 -0.43 16.89 5.24
N ARG A 71 -0.50 15.77 4.50
CA ARG A 71 0.66 15.13 3.88
C ARG A 71 0.76 15.40 2.37
N ARG A 72 -0.23 16.08 1.78
CA ARG A 72 -0.39 16.28 0.32
C ARG A 72 -0.25 14.97 -0.45
N ILE A 73 -0.96 13.96 0.04
CA ILE A 73 -0.94 12.61 -0.53
C ILE A 73 -2.24 12.36 -1.28
N LEU A 74 -2.12 11.93 -2.53
CA LEU A 74 -3.20 11.29 -3.29
C LEU A 74 -2.94 9.80 -3.35
N ALA A 75 -3.92 8.99 -2.99
CA ALA A 75 -3.85 7.53 -3.11
C ALA A 75 -4.99 7.02 -4.00
N VAL A 76 -4.69 6.04 -4.83
CA VAL A 76 -5.68 5.27 -5.59
C VAL A 76 -5.68 3.86 -5.03
N GLU A 77 -6.79 3.43 -4.47
CA GLU A 77 -6.96 2.14 -3.81
C GLU A 77 -8.04 1.29 -4.48
N GLY A 78 -7.83 -0.01 -4.56
CA GLY A 78 -8.79 -0.96 -5.11
C GLY A 78 -8.37 -2.41 -4.90
N SER A 79 -9.17 -3.35 -5.43
CA SER A 79 -8.89 -4.79 -5.32
C SER A 79 -8.20 -5.39 -6.54
N ARG A 80 -8.14 -4.64 -7.66
CA ARG A 80 -7.55 -5.09 -8.93
C ARG A 80 -6.49 -4.12 -9.40
N ALA A 81 -5.32 -4.66 -9.76
CA ALA A 81 -4.18 -3.88 -10.23
C ALA A 81 -4.50 -3.08 -11.51
N GLU A 82 -5.29 -3.66 -12.42
CA GLU A 82 -5.71 -3.02 -13.67
C GLU A 82 -6.55 -1.77 -13.42
N ASP A 83 -7.52 -1.86 -12.51
CA ASP A 83 -8.42 -0.76 -12.18
C ASP A 83 -7.66 0.36 -11.45
N VAL A 84 -6.80 0.00 -10.49
CA VAL A 84 -5.93 0.96 -9.78
C VAL A 84 -5.01 1.70 -10.76
N LEU A 85 -4.39 0.97 -11.69
CA LEU A 85 -3.50 1.56 -12.68
C LEU A 85 -4.27 2.48 -13.66
N ALA A 86 -5.45 2.05 -14.11
CA ALA A 86 -6.29 2.85 -15.00
C ALA A 86 -6.71 4.15 -14.30
N THR A 87 -7.25 4.07 -13.09
CA THR A 87 -7.66 5.25 -12.31
C THR A 87 -6.49 6.18 -12.00
N LEU A 88 -5.31 5.66 -11.66
CA LEU A 88 -4.11 6.48 -11.47
C LEU A 88 -3.76 7.27 -12.74
N ASN A 89 -3.80 6.63 -13.90
CA ASN A 89 -3.54 7.30 -15.18
C ASN A 89 -4.59 8.38 -15.47
N GLU A 90 -5.87 8.14 -15.18
CA GLU A 90 -6.93 9.13 -15.34
C GLU A 90 -6.70 10.36 -14.43
N VAL A 91 -6.35 10.14 -13.16
CA VAL A 91 -6.01 11.22 -12.20
C VAL A 91 -4.87 12.08 -12.73
N GLU A 92 -3.78 11.46 -13.17
CA GLU A 92 -2.62 12.21 -13.68
C GLU A 92 -2.88 12.90 -15.02
N GLU A 93 -3.72 12.33 -15.87
CA GLU A 93 -4.15 12.96 -17.12
C GLU A 93 -4.95 14.24 -16.84
N ILE A 94 -5.91 14.19 -15.92
CA ILE A 94 -6.71 15.35 -15.51
C ILE A 94 -5.78 16.44 -14.92
N LEU A 95 -4.88 16.05 -14.00
CA LEU A 95 -3.93 16.98 -13.40
C LEU A 95 -3.00 17.63 -14.44
N ARG A 96 -2.55 16.86 -15.45
CA ARG A 96 -1.79 17.42 -16.58
C ARG A 96 -2.61 18.41 -17.40
N GLY A 97 -3.89 18.12 -17.63
CA GLY A 97 -4.81 19.00 -18.35
C GLY A 97 -4.96 20.38 -17.73
N VAL A 98 -4.77 20.50 -16.41
CA VAL A 98 -4.90 21.76 -15.65
C VAL A 98 -3.54 22.41 -15.35
N GLY A 99 -2.48 21.96 -16.01
CA GLY A 99 -1.14 22.54 -15.92
C GLY A 99 -0.25 21.97 -14.81
N SER A 100 -0.73 20.99 -14.02
CA SER A 100 0.14 20.26 -13.10
C SER A 100 1.10 19.36 -13.90
N LYS A 101 2.32 19.18 -13.39
CA LYS A 101 3.31 18.28 -14.00
C LYS A 101 3.65 17.18 -12.99
N PRO A 102 2.93 16.04 -12.97
CA PRO A 102 3.16 14.97 -12.01
C PRO A 102 4.65 14.56 -11.93
N GLU A 103 5.32 14.46 -13.08
CA GLU A 103 6.74 14.13 -13.21
C GLU A 103 7.70 15.11 -12.51
N ARG A 104 7.25 16.32 -12.22
CA ARG A 104 8.01 17.33 -11.48
C ARG A 104 7.40 17.66 -10.13
N GLY A 105 6.12 17.34 -9.90
CA GLY A 105 5.38 17.73 -8.70
C GLY A 105 5.30 16.63 -7.65
N VAL A 106 5.49 15.37 -8.04
CA VAL A 106 5.46 14.21 -7.13
C VAL A 106 6.86 13.94 -6.59
N LEU A 107 6.98 13.90 -5.26
CA LEU A 107 8.21 13.55 -4.54
C LEU A 107 8.55 12.07 -4.68
N PHE A 108 7.55 11.21 -4.48
CA PHE A 108 7.66 9.77 -4.65
C PHE A 108 6.31 9.13 -4.90
N TYR A 109 6.37 7.94 -5.48
CA TYR A 109 5.26 7.00 -5.56
C TYR A 109 5.54 5.84 -4.60
N GLU A 110 4.48 5.30 -3.99
CA GLU A 110 4.55 4.13 -3.12
C GLU A 110 3.44 3.15 -3.50
N LEU A 111 3.80 1.89 -3.72
CA LEU A 111 2.87 0.78 -3.82
C LEU A 111 2.64 0.22 -2.42
N GLN A 112 1.37 0.16 -2.02
CA GLN A 112 0.91 -0.49 -0.82
C GLN A 112 0.04 -1.67 -1.23
N ALA A 113 0.22 -2.82 -0.57
CA ALA A 113 -0.63 -3.97 -0.81
C ALA A 113 -0.87 -4.74 0.47
N LYS A 114 -2.09 -5.28 0.58
CA LYS A 114 -2.47 -6.21 1.64
C LYS A 114 -2.93 -7.51 1.00
N ALA A 115 -2.42 -8.62 1.50
CA ALA A 115 -2.73 -9.95 1.02
C ALA A 115 -2.92 -10.93 2.19
N LYS A 116 -3.55 -12.05 1.87
CA LYS A 116 -3.72 -13.19 2.77
C LYS A 116 -2.77 -14.29 2.37
N ALA A 117 -2.20 -14.95 3.37
CA ALA A 117 -1.43 -16.17 3.19
C ALA A 117 -1.80 -17.17 4.29
N SER A 118 -1.49 -18.44 4.06
CA SER A 118 -1.71 -19.48 5.04
C SER A 118 -0.67 -20.58 4.93
N GLY A 119 -0.39 -21.28 6.02
CA GLY A 119 0.60 -22.35 6.03
C GLY A 119 0.98 -22.81 7.42
N GLY A 120 2.11 -23.52 7.53
CA GLY A 120 2.69 -23.85 8.83
C GLY A 120 3.21 -22.61 9.57
N ARG A 121 3.53 -22.77 10.86
CA ARG A 121 4.10 -21.70 11.70
C ARG A 121 5.40 -21.18 11.09
N ALA A 122 5.37 -19.95 10.60
CA ALA A 122 6.55 -19.18 10.21
C ALA A 122 7.26 -18.65 11.46
N ALA A 123 8.25 -19.39 11.93
CA ALA A 123 9.10 -19.00 13.05
C ALA A 123 10.56 -19.34 12.73
N LEU A 124 11.50 -18.61 13.36
CA LEU A 124 12.90 -19.02 13.33
C LEU A 124 13.02 -20.35 14.08
N LYS A 125 13.72 -21.33 13.50
CA LYS A 125 13.80 -22.70 14.02
C LYS A 125 14.28 -22.83 15.46
N LYS A 126 15.02 -21.83 15.95
CA LYS A 126 15.56 -21.84 17.30
C LYS A 126 14.65 -21.01 18.20
N THR A 127 14.01 -21.70 19.13
CA THR A 127 13.53 -21.09 20.36
C THR A 127 14.74 -20.43 21.03
N VAL A 128 14.59 -19.15 21.37
CA VAL A 128 15.50 -18.50 22.29
C VAL A 128 15.15 -19.07 23.65
N GLU A 129 15.91 -20.08 24.07
CA GLU A 129 15.90 -20.52 25.46
C GLU A 129 16.40 -19.35 26.29
N THR A 130 15.50 -18.75 27.06
CA THR A 130 15.82 -17.61 27.89
C THR A 130 15.32 -17.89 29.30
N GLU A 131 16.14 -17.57 30.28
CA GLU A 131 15.68 -17.20 31.62
C GLU A 131 15.01 -15.82 31.51
N ASP A 132 13.92 -15.70 30.72
CA ASP A 132 13.17 -14.46 30.80
C ASP A 132 12.67 -14.30 32.24
N LEU A 133 12.47 -13.06 32.69
CA LEU A 133 12.11 -12.77 34.09
C LEU A 133 10.78 -13.44 34.53
N LEU A 134 10.05 -14.03 33.59
CA LEU A 134 8.75 -14.66 33.77
C LEU A 134 8.79 -16.19 33.55
N GLY A 135 9.96 -16.76 33.21
CA GLY A 135 10.17 -18.20 32.99
C GLY A 135 9.66 -18.77 31.67
N PHE A 136 9.43 -17.96 30.64
CA PHE A 136 8.97 -18.45 29.33
C PHE A 136 10.11 -18.66 28.33
N ASN A 137 10.02 -19.76 27.57
CA ASN A 137 10.83 -19.96 26.37
C ASN A 137 10.30 -19.10 25.23
N LEU A 138 11.14 -18.21 24.68
CA LEU A 138 10.72 -17.27 23.65
C LEU A 138 10.96 -17.86 22.25
N LEU A 139 9.97 -17.73 21.36
CA LEU A 139 10.11 -18.08 19.96
C LEU A 139 10.09 -16.81 19.11
N ALA A 140 11.17 -16.59 18.35
CA ALA A 140 11.25 -15.44 17.45
C ALA A 140 10.42 -15.71 16.19
N VAL A 141 9.36 -14.91 16.02
CA VAL A 141 8.51 -14.89 14.83
C VAL A 141 8.88 -13.65 14.02
N PRO A 142 9.52 -13.80 12.84
CA PRO A 142 9.84 -12.64 12.02
C PRO A 142 8.56 -12.05 11.44
N THR A 143 8.21 -10.85 11.89
CA THR A 143 7.01 -10.14 11.43
C THR A 143 7.32 -9.16 10.30
N SER A 144 8.56 -8.68 10.17
CA SER A 144 8.93 -7.64 9.20
C SER A 144 10.26 -7.93 8.51
N LEU A 145 10.30 -7.69 7.21
CA LEU A 145 11.46 -7.80 6.33
C LEU A 145 11.65 -6.46 5.63
N VAL A 146 12.79 -5.82 5.87
CA VAL A 146 13.13 -4.50 5.32
C VAL A 146 14.40 -4.57 4.50
N SER A 147 14.63 -3.56 3.65
CA SER A 147 15.93 -3.38 3.01
C SER A 147 17.01 -3.17 4.06
N ALA A 148 18.08 -4.00 4.04
CA ALA A 148 19.12 -4.00 5.06
C ALA A 148 19.80 -2.62 5.25
N ASP A 149 20.09 -1.94 4.15
CA ASP A 149 20.69 -0.60 4.12
C ASP A 149 19.67 0.50 3.79
N GLY A 150 18.38 0.19 3.84
CA GLY A 150 17.32 1.10 3.43
C GLY A 150 17.01 2.17 4.47
N ASN A 151 16.53 3.32 4.00
CA ASN A 151 16.00 4.38 4.86
C ASN A 151 14.49 4.56 4.59
N PRO A 152 13.61 4.44 5.60
CA PRO A 152 12.17 4.63 5.44
C PRO A 152 11.79 6.06 5.04
N ASN A 153 12.69 7.04 5.14
CA ASN A 153 12.44 8.40 4.66
C ASN A 153 12.93 8.65 3.23
N SER A 154 13.53 7.65 2.57
CA SER A 154 14.05 7.80 1.21
C SER A 154 13.00 7.52 0.12
N THR A 155 13.32 7.84 -1.13
CA THR A 155 12.46 7.56 -2.29
C THR A 155 12.54 6.10 -2.75
N GLN A 156 13.40 5.29 -2.14
CA GLN A 156 13.55 3.87 -2.41
C GLN A 156 13.46 3.08 -1.10
N TRP A 157 12.36 2.36 -0.93
CA TRP A 157 12.08 1.67 0.32
C TRP A 157 11.35 0.37 0.05
N PHE A 158 11.72 -0.68 0.77
CA PHE A 158 11.00 -1.94 0.75
C PHE A 158 10.76 -2.38 2.18
N HIS A 159 9.50 -2.65 2.49
CA HIS A 159 9.05 -3.21 3.74
C HIS A 159 7.96 -4.25 3.44
N LEU A 160 8.16 -5.46 3.94
CA LEU A 160 7.19 -6.54 3.88
C LEU A 160 6.94 -7.04 5.29
N GLU A 161 5.70 -6.92 5.75
CA GLU A 161 5.23 -7.50 7.00
C GLU A 161 4.53 -8.83 6.71
N VAL A 162 4.82 -9.88 7.47
CA VAL A 162 4.12 -11.17 7.44
C VAL A 162 3.72 -11.49 8.87
N ARG A 163 2.48 -11.14 9.23
CA ARG A 163 1.99 -11.26 10.61
C ARG A 163 0.98 -12.39 10.74
N PRO A 164 1.12 -13.28 11.74
CA PRO A 164 0.12 -14.31 11.97
C PRO A 164 -1.17 -13.69 12.52
N LEU A 165 -2.30 -14.26 12.12
CA LEU A 165 -3.55 -14.08 12.84
C LEU A 165 -3.52 -15.01 14.05
N TRP A 166 -3.27 -14.44 15.23
CA TRP A 166 -3.09 -15.21 16.48
C TRP A 166 -4.24 -16.14 16.81
N SER A 167 -5.46 -15.82 16.39
CA SER A 167 -6.64 -16.69 16.52
C SER A 167 -6.50 -18.03 15.80
N SER A 168 -5.65 -18.12 14.77
CA SER A 168 -5.35 -19.34 14.01
C SER A 168 -4.02 -19.99 14.39
N TRP A 169 -3.32 -19.46 15.40
CA TRP A 169 -2.05 -20.00 15.86
C TRP A 169 -2.10 -21.45 16.41
N PRO A 170 -3.17 -21.89 17.11
CA PRO A 170 -3.26 -23.28 17.57
C PRO A 170 -3.57 -24.26 16.43
N ASP A 171 -4.00 -23.78 15.26
CA ASP A 171 -4.42 -24.62 14.15
C ASP A 171 -3.22 -25.26 13.43
N GLU A 172 -3.45 -26.38 12.73
CA GLU A 172 -2.46 -27.01 11.85
C GLU A 172 -1.99 -26.08 10.72
N ARG A 173 -2.89 -25.17 10.30
CA ARG A 173 -2.65 -24.17 9.25
C ARG A 173 -2.95 -22.78 9.78
N VAL A 174 -1.88 -22.05 10.11
CA VAL A 174 -1.93 -20.67 10.57
C VAL A 174 -2.22 -19.75 9.39
N ARG A 175 -3.08 -18.75 9.61
CA ARG A 175 -3.39 -17.68 8.67
C ARG A 175 -2.51 -16.47 8.93
N TYR A 176 -2.14 -15.78 7.87
CA TYR A 176 -1.25 -14.64 7.87
C TYR A 176 -1.83 -13.49 7.08
N GLU A 177 -1.57 -12.29 7.58
CA GLU A 177 -1.70 -11.07 6.79
C GLU A 177 -0.31 -10.67 6.28
N VAL A 178 -0.24 -10.37 4.99
CA VAL A 178 0.97 -9.94 4.30
C VAL A 178 0.77 -8.49 3.87
N ILE A 179 1.62 -7.59 4.36
CA ILE A 179 1.55 -6.16 4.06
C ILE A 179 2.83 -5.78 3.33
N LEU A 180 2.71 -5.26 2.11
CA LEU A 180 3.81 -4.73 1.33
C LEU A 180 3.73 -3.21 1.28
N VAL A 181 4.84 -2.55 1.56
CA VAL A 181 5.07 -1.14 1.30
C VAL A 181 6.34 -1.03 0.47
N TYR A 182 6.21 -0.56 -0.77
CA TYR A 182 7.30 -0.50 -1.73
C TYR A 182 7.35 0.85 -2.43
N ARG A 183 8.47 1.57 -2.28
CA ARG A 183 8.79 2.81 -2.99
C ARG A 183 9.94 2.59 -3.94
N ASP A 184 9.78 3.06 -5.16
CA ASP A 184 10.83 3.12 -6.16
C ASP A 184 10.42 4.11 -7.25
N ARG A 185 11.17 4.13 -8.35
CA ARG A 185 10.76 4.84 -9.55
C ARG A 185 9.40 4.34 -10.04
N LYS A 186 8.59 5.28 -10.55
CA LYS A 186 7.22 5.03 -10.97
C LYS A 186 7.09 3.87 -11.97
N ASP A 187 7.94 3.83 -12.99
CA ASP A 187 7.97 2.78 -14.02
C ASP A 187 8.07 1.38 -13.39
N LYS A 188 9.01 1.21 -12.45
CA LYS A 188 9.25 -0.04 -11.75
C LYS A 188 8.11 -0.41 -10.80
N LEU A 189 7.49 0.58 -10.16
CA LEU A 189 6.29 0.36 -9.34
C LEU A 189 5.11 -0.10 -10.19
N MET A 190 4.89 0.49 -11.36
CA MET A 190 3.78 0.08 -12.25
C MET A 190 4.00 -1.32 -12.82
N GLU A 191 5.23 -1.70 -13.14
CA GLU A 191 5.55 -3.08 -13.53
C GLU A 191 5.31 -4.06 -12.36
N THR A 192 5.73 -3.68 -11.16
CA THR A 192 5.52 -4.46 -9.94
C THR A 192 4.04 -4.66 -9.64
N LEU A 193 3.25 -3.60 -9.75
CA LEU A 193 1.79 -3.61 -9.56
C LEU A 193 1.11 -4.66 -10.47
N LYS A 194 1.49 -4.70 -11.75
CA LYS A 194 0.93 -5.64 -12.73
C LYS A 194 1.21 -7.11 -12.40
N ARG A 195 2.30 -7.38 -11.67
CA ARG A 195 2.77 -8.74 -11.33
C ARG A 195 2.71 -9.03 -9.83
N LEU A 196 1.99 -8.21 -9.07
CA LEU A 196 2.04 -8.18 -7.62
C LEU A 196 1.77 -9.55 -6.98
N GLY A 197 0.74 -10.26 -7.45
CA GLY A 197 0.38 -11.58 -6.91
C GLY A 197 1.50 -12.61 -7.08
N ASP A 198 2.12 -12.67 -8.26
CA ASP A 198 3.20 -13.63 -8.52
C ASP A 198 4.49 -13.23 -7.80
N LEU A 199 4.78 -11.93 -7.73
CA LEU A 199 5.94 -11.42 -6.99
C LEU A 199 5.82 -11.73 -5.49
N LEU A 200 4.64 -11.53 -4.90
CA LEU A 200 4.40 -11.89 -3.49
C LEU A 200 4.54 -13.40 -3.25
N LYS A 201 4.04 -14.25 -4.16
CA LYS A 201 4.26 -15.71 -4.09
C LYS A 201 5.75 -16.05 -4.11
N GLU A 202 6.51 -15.47 -5.04
CA GLU A 202 7.95 -15.70 -5.16
C GLU A 202 8.72 -15.25 -3.91
N ILE A 203 8.37 -14.09 -3.34
CA ILE A 203 8.97 -13.59 -2.11
C ILE A 203 8.66 -14.51 -0.94
N LEU A 204 7.40 -14.91 -0.75
CA LEU A 204 7.01 -15.84 0.32
C LEU A 204 7.74 -17.18 0.18
N ASN A 205 7.91 -17.69 -1.03
CA ASN A 205 8.70 -18.91 -1.28
C ASN A 205 10.16 -18.75 -0.83
N ARG A 206 10.81 -17.61 -1.13
CA ARG A 206 12.18 -17.34 -0.68
C ARG A 206 12.28 -17.25 0.84
N ILE A 207 11.31 -16.59 1.48
CA ILE A 207 11.24 -16.50 2.95
C ILE A 207 11.13 -17.89 3.56
N ASN A 208 10.24 -18.74 3.03
CA ASN A 208 10.09 -20.11 3.48
C ASN A 208 11.42 -20.87 3.43
N THR A 209 12.19 -20.75 2.33
CA THR A 209 13.51 -21.39 2.22
C THR A 209 14.51 -20.92 3.27
N VAL A 210 14.44 -19.65 3.70
CA VAL A 210 15.31 -19.12 4.77
C VAL A 210 14.86 -19.61 6.14
N LEU A 211 13.55 -19.63 6.41
CA LEU A 211 13.00 -20.15 7.67
C LEU A 211 13.18 -21.67 7.79
N GLU A 212 13.20 -22.39 6.68
CA GLU A 212 13.45 -23.84 6.61
C GLU A 212 14.93 -24.22 6.67
N LYS A 213 15.87 -23.27 6.66
CA LYS A 213 17.30 -23.53 6.90
C LYS A 213 17.62 -23.36 8.38
#